data_AF-A0A2K5HE42-F1
#
_entry.id   AF-A0A2K5HE42-F1
#
_cell.length_a   1.000
_cell.length_b   1.000
_cell.length_c   1.000
_cell.angle_alpha   90.00
_cell.angle_beta   90.00
_cell.angle_gamma   90.00
#
_symmetry.space_group_name_H-M   'P 1'
#
loop_
_entity.id
_entity.type
_entity.pdbx_description
1 polymer ?
#
loop_
_entity_poly.entity_id
_entity_poly.type
_entity_poly.pdbx_seq_one_letter_code
_entity_poly.pdbx_strand_id
1 'polypeptide(L)'
;KRRQCYNWGGGQRLDPQTNSDDACTYHVGVPVFHNVLKGWSCCKRRTTDFSDFLSIIDCTKGRHNSEKPPEPVKPKVKTTEKKELSELKPKFEKHIIQAPKPVEAIKWRRRLQ
;
A
#
# COMPACT_ATOMS: atom_id res chain seq x y z
N LYS A 1 -24.48 -3.86 18.87
CA LYS A 1 -23.70 -4.37 17.71
C LYS A 1 -22.56 -3.39 17.45
N ARG A 2 -21.30 -3.72 17.80
CA ARG A 2 -20.15 -2.82 17.59
C ARG A 2 -19.99 -2.55 16.09
N ARG A 3 -19.77 -1.28 15.71
CA ARG A 3 -19.62 -0.87 14.29
C ARG A 3 -18.14 -0.72 13.95
N GLN A 4 -17.81 -0.74 12.65
CA GLN A 4 -16.45 -0.51 12.18
C GLN A 4 -16.22 0.99 11.98
N CYS A 5 -15.07 1.50 12.43
CA CYS A 5 -14.63 2.84 12.08
C CYS A 5 -14.05 2.84 10.65
N TYR A 6 -14.42 3.84 9.85
CA TYR A 6 -13.95 4.00 8.47
C TYR A 6 -12.87 5.08 8.30
N ASN A 7 -12.37 5.65 9.39
CA ASN A 7 -11.21 6.55 9.33
C ASN A 7 -9.93 5.78 8.98
N TRP A 8 -9.07 6.36 8.16
CA TRP A 8 -7.87 5.70 7.66
C TRP A 8 -6.80 5.57 8.75
N GLY A 9 -6.27 4.37 8.97
CA GLY A 9 -5.37 4.06 10.10
C GLY A 9 -6.11 3.82 11.42
N GLY A 10 -7.32 4.39 11.58
CA GLY A 10 -8.21 4.18 12.72
C GLY A 10 -9.05 2.89 12.62
N GLY A 11 -8.42 1.75 12.35
CA GLY A 11 -9.06 0.42 12.21
C GLY A 11 -9.74 -0.15 13.46
N GLN A 12 -9.96 0.70 14.46
CA GLN A 12 -10.56 0.35 15.74
C GLN A 12 -12.08 0.14 15.64
N ARG A 13 -12.60 -0.63 16.58
CA ARG A 13 -14.05 -0.85 16.71
C ARG A 13 -14.69 0.40 17.28
N LEU A 14 -15.71 0.90 16.59
CA LEU A 14 -16.51 2.05 16.99
C LEU A 14 -17.58 1.58 17.98
N ASP A 15 -17.58 2.16 19.18
CA ASP A 15 -18.72 2.13 20.09
C ASP A 15 -19.52 3.44 19.96
N PRO A 16 -20.77 3.40 19.47
CA PRO A 16 -21.57 4.61 19.26
C PRO A 16 -21.84 5.39 20.54
N GLN A 17 -21.79 4.75 21.72
CA GLN A 17 -22.07 5.41 22.99
C GLN A 17 -20.87 6.18 23.56
N THR A 18 -19.64 5.89 23.11
CA THR A 18 -18.41 6.47 23.66
C THR A 18 -17.59 7.23 22.62
N ASN A 19 -18.24 7.75 21.57
CA ASN A 19 -17.56 8.47 20.48
C ASN A 19 -17.28 9.94 20.84
N SER A 20 -16.26 10.17 21.66
CA SER A 20 -15.74 11.51 21.98
C SER A 20 -14.76 12.03 20.92
N ASP A 21 -14.40 13.31 21.00
CA ASP A 21 -13.48 13.99 20.08
C ASP A 21 -12.02 13.47 20.12
N ASP A 22 -11.70 12.58 21.05
CA ASP A 22 -10.41 11.95 21.23
C ASP A 22 -10.45 10.41 21.16
N ALA A 23 -11.62 9.84 20.86
CA ALA A 23 -11.85 8.41 20.84
C ALA A 23 -11.14 7.66 19.69
N CYS A 24 -10.85 8.35 18.58
CA CYS A 24 -10.20 7.77 17.41
C CYS A 24 -8.90 8.47 17.08
N THR A 25 -7.83 7.72 16.84
CA THR A 25 -6.63 8.20 16.14
C THR A 25 -6.67 7.75 14.70
N TYR A 26 -6.38 8.65 13.76
CA TYR A 26 -6.36 8.34 12.33
C TYR A 26 -5.52 9.35 11.52
N HIS A 27 -5.36 9.08 10.22
CA HIS A 27 -4.84 10.04 9.24
C HIS A 27 -5.99 10.72 8.50
N VAL A 28 -6.07 12.05 8.56
CA VAL A 28 -7.04 12.86 7.80
C VAL A 28 -6.64 13.04 6.33
N GLY A 29 -5.35 12.82 6.03
CA GLY A 29 -4.77 13.05 4.72
C GLY A 29 -4.98 11.89 3.75
N VAL A 30 -4.42 12.05 2.56
CA VAL A 30 -4.38 11.00 1.53
C VAL A 30 -2.98 10.37 1.45
N PRO A 31 -2.86 9.13 0.96
CA PRO A 31 -1.58 8.56 0.57
C PRO A 31 -0.85 9.48 -0.42
N VAL A 32 0.44 9.72 -0.19
CA VAL A 32 1.34 10.46 -1.09
C VAL A 32 2.57 9.63 -1.37
N PHE A 33 2.93 9.54 -2.65
CA PHE A 33 4.05 8.76 -3.16
C PHE A 33 4.95 9.68 -4.00
N HIS A 34 6.14 10.01 -3.51
CA HIS A 34 7.12 10.85 -4.20
C HIS A 34 8.54 10.34 -3.95
N ASN A 35 9.36 10.26 -5.00
CA ASN A 35 10.78 9.91 -4.90
C ASN A 35 11.05 8.66 -4.04
N VAL A 36 10.32 7.57 -4.32
CA VAL A 36 10.38 6.27 -3.59
C VAL A 36 9.80 6.32 -2.16
N LEU A 37 9.59 7.50 -1.60
CA LEU A 37 8.96 7.71 -0.30
C LEU A 37 7.44 7.64 -0.37
N LYS A 38 6.87 6.98 0.62
CA LYS A 38 5.43 6.75 0.83
C LYS A 38 5.05 7.37 2.16
N GLY A 39 3.89 8.01 2.24
CA GLY A 39 3.38 8.58 3.49
C GLY A 39 2.00 9.22 3.35
N TRP A 40 1.61 9.97 4.38
CA TRP A 40 0.33 10.67 4.47
C TRP A 40 0.49 12.17 4.27
N SER A 41 -0.43 12.83 3.57
CA SER A 41 -0.37 14.28 3.40
C SER A 41 -0.54 15.06 4.70
N CYS A 42 -1.16 14.45 5.72
CA CYS A 42 -1.41 15.07 7.02
C CYS A 42 -0.23 15.05 8.01
N CYS A 43 0.84 14.29 7.74
CA CYS A 43 1.99 14.22 8.64
C CYS A 43 3.32 14.09 7.88
N LYS A 44 4.43 14.33 8.59
CA LYS A 44 5.78 14.34 7.99
C LYS A 44 6.44 12.96 7.89
N ARG A 45 5.84 11.92 8.49
CA ARG A 45 6.44 10.57 8.49
C ARG A 45 6.40 9.98 7.07
N ARG A 46 7.53 9.43 6.64
CA ARG A 46 7.76 8.86 5.31
C ARG A 46 8.54 7.56 5.44
N THR A 47 8.32 6.62 4.53
CA THR A 47 9.04 5.34 4.45
C THR A 47 9.18 4.90 3.00
N THR A 48 10.21 4.11 2.70
CA THR A 48 10.42 3.49 1.40
C THR A 48 9.69 2.15 1.27
N ASP A 49 9.40 1.47 2.38
CA ASP A 49 8.72 0.17 2.38
C ASP A 49 7.19 0.32 2.39
N PHE A 50 6.49 -0.60 1.74
CA PHE A 50 5.02 -0.55 1.69
C PHE A 50 4.36 -1.04 2.99
N SER A 51 4.94 -2.04 3.65
CA SER A 51 4.42 -2.56 4.93
C SER A 51 4.57 -1.53 6.04
N ASP A 52 5.71 -0.85 6.07
CA ASP A 52 5.94 0.27 6.98
C ASP A 52 4.96 1.42 6.71
N PHE A 53 4.60 1.67 5.45
CA PHE A 53 3.67 2.74 5.09
C PHE A 53 2.27 2.49 5.66
N LEU A 54 1.79 1.24 5.58
CA LEU A 54 0.53 0.83 6.19
C LEU A 54 0.56 0.89 7.72
N SER A 55 1.76 0.81 8.31
CA SER A 55 1.99 0.83 9.75
C SER A 55 2.37 2.21 10.30
N ILE A 56 2.31 3.28 9.49
CA ILE A 56 2.59 4.65 9.96
C ILE A 56 1.56 5.02 11.03
N ILE A 57 2.06 5.31 12.24
CA ILE A 57 1.27 5.75 13.39
C ILE A 57 0.38 6.92 13.00
N ASP A 58 -0.90 6.82 13.35
CA ASP A 58 -1.91 7.85 13.22
C ASP A 58 -1.47 9.19 13.83
N CYS A 59 -1.85 10.29 13.21
CA CYS A 59 -1.38 11.62 13.61
C CYS A 59 -2.46 12.57 14.12
N THR A 60 -3.74 12.26 13.90
CA THR A 60 -4.87 13.12 14.30
C THR A 60 -5.79 12.37 15.25
N LYS A 61 -6.28 13.07 16.28
CA LYS A 61 -7.35 12.59 17.17
C LYS A 61 -8.69 13.20 16.77
N GLY A 62 -9.76 12.43 16.83
CA GLY A 62 -11.10 12.88 16.47
C GLY A 62 -12.17 11.84 16.81
N ARG A 63 -13.39 12.11 16.37
CA ARG A 63 -14.50 11.16 16.43
C ARG A 63 -14.32 10.04 15.40
N HIS A 64 -14.80 8.85 15.72
CA HIS A 64 -14.90 7.75 14.78
C HIS A 64 -15.94 8.03 13.69
N ASN A 65 -15.64 7.63 12.46
CA ASN A 65 -16.58 7.66 11.35
C ASN A 65 -17.37 6.34 11.24
N SER A 66 -18.70 6.42 11.34
CA SER A 66 -19.62 5.27 11.22
C SER A 66 -20.09 4.99 9.80
N GLU A 67 -19.87 5.91 8.88
CA GLU A 67 -20.40 5.85 7.51
C GLU A 67 -19.42 5.10 6.62
N LYS A 68 -19.91 4.07 5.94
CA LYS A 68 -19.11 3.36 4.93
C LYS A 68 -18.90 4.31 3.76
N PRO A 69 -17.65 4.58 3.35
CA PRO A 69 -17.38 5.35 2.15
C PRO A 69 -18.08 4.71 0.95
N PRO A 70 -18.70 5.50 0.05
CA PRO A 70 -19.27 4.97 -1.17
C PRO A 70 -18.20 4.22 -1.96
N GLU A 71 -18.59 3.13 -2.63
CA GLU A 71 -17.63 2.35 -3.40
C GLU A 71 -16.97 3.24 -4.45
N PRO A 72 -15.63 3.24 -4.55
CA PRO A 72 -14.93 4.09 -5.51
C PRO A 72 -15.35 3.67 -6.92
N VAL A 73 -16.05 4.57 -7.61
CA VAL A 73 -16.41 4.39 -9.02
C VAL A 73 -15.10 4.36 -9.79
N LYS A 74 -14.76 3.22 -10.40
CA LYS A 74 -13.52 3.07 -11.18
C LYS A 74 -13.45 4.19 -12.20
N PRO A 75 -12.43 5.09 -12.15
CA PRO A 75 -12.30 6.11 -13.17
C PRO A 75 -12.09 5.42 -14.52
N LYS A 76 -12.98 5.70 -15.48
CA LYS A 76 -12.77 5.33 -16.88
C LYS A 76 -11.62 6.17 -17.41
N VAL A 77 -10.40 5.63 -17.37
CA VAL A 77 -9.23 6.24 -18.01
C VAL A 77 -9.51 6.30 -19.51
N LYS A 78 -9.87 7.49 -20.02
CA LYS A 78 -9.93 7.76 -21.46
C LYS A 78 -8.52 8.12 -21.93
N THR A 79 -7.85 7.17 -22.55
CA THR A 79 -6.59 7.38 -23.27
C THR A 79 -6.88 7.97 -24.66
N THR A 80 -6.73 9.28 -24.80
CA THR A 80 -6.66 10.05 -26.08
C THR A 80 -6.18 11.43 -25.65
N GLU A 81 -5.00 11.94 -26.01
CA GLU A 81 -4.45 12.05 -27.36
C GLU A 81 -2.95 11.70 -27.45
N LYS A 82 -2.60 11.11 -28.58
CA LYS A 82 -1.26 10.75 -29.01
C LYS A 82 -0.77 11.86 -29.96
N LYS A 83 0.20 12.67 -29.55
CA LYS A 83 1.11 13.32 -30.50
C LYS A 83 2.48 13.56 -29.87
N GLU A 84 3.50 13.03 -30.55
CA GLU A 84 4.94 13.24 -30.36
C GLU A 84 5.61 12.62 -29.10
N LEU A 85 5.81 11.31 -29.13
CA LEU A 85 7.06 10.68 -28.67
C LEU A 85 7.19 9.29 -29.30
N SER A 86 7.50 9.25 -30.60
CA SER A 86 7.66 7.98 -31.34
C SER A 86 9.10 7.51 -31.53
N GLU A 87 10.13 8.17 -30.98
CA GLU A 87 11.52 7.85 -31.37
C GLU A 87 12.51 7.49 -30.25
N LEU A 88 12.09 7.20 -29.02
CA LEU A 88 13.01 6.58 -28.04
C LEU A 88 12.36 5.37 -27.34
N LYS A 89 12.07 4.32 -28.13
CA LYS A 89 11.99 2.98 -27.55
C LYS A 89 13.41 2.49 -27.31
N PRO A 90 13.88 2.28 -26.07
CA PRO A 90 15.05 1.45 -25.86
C PRO A 90 14.75 0.07 -26.45
N LYS A 91 15.57 -0.36 -27.41
CA LYS A 91 15.54 -1.74 -27.92
C LYS A 91 15.89 -2.66 -26.75
N PHE A 92 14.87 -3.21 -26.12
CA PHE A 92 15.07 -4.31 -25.18
C PHE A 92 15.38 -5.56 -26.00
N GLU A 93 16.67 -5.75 -26.29
CA GLU A 93 17.15 -6.98 -26.89
C GLU A 93 17.09 -8.07 -25.81
N LYS A 94 16.19 -9.03 -26.01
CA LYS A 94 15.91 -10.13 -25.09
C LYS A 94 17.06 -11.14 -25.13
N HIS A 95 18.21 -10.79 -24.56
CA HIS A 95 19.22 -11.78 -24.22
C HIS A 95 18.75 -12.53 -22.97
N ILE A 96 18.06 -13.65 -23.21
CA ILE A 96 17.67 -14.61 -22.17
C ILE A 96 18.96 -15.25 -21.65
N ILE A 97 19.44 -14.82 -20.49
CA ILE A 97 20.49 -15.55 -19.77
C ILE A 97 19.85 -16.86 -19.32
N GLN A 98 20.20 -17.96 -20.00
CA GLN A 98 19.78 -19.29 -19.57
C GLN A 98 20.42 -19.58 -18.21
N ALA A 99 19.59 -19.91 -17.22
CA ALA A 99 20.09 -20.43 -15.96
C ALA A 99 20.95 -21.68 -16.24
N PRO A 100 22.14 -21.80 -15.64
CA PRO A 100 22.94 -23.01 -15.79
C PRO A 100 22.12 -24.21 -15.33
N LYS A 101 22.14 -25.28 -16.14
CA LYS A 101 21.47 -26.55 -15.81
C LYS A 101 21.98 -27.01 -14.44
N PRO A 102 21.10 -27.51 -13.55
CA PRO A 102 21.51 -27.99 -12.25
C PRO A 102 22.51 -29.13 -12.44
N VAL A 103 23.74 -28.94 -11.95
CA VAL A 103 24.72 -30.00 -11.83
C VAL A 103 24.25 -31.00 -10.76
N GLU A 104 24.46 -32.27 -11.03
CA GLU A 104 23.74 -33.40 -10.46
C GLU A 104 23.68 -33.47 -8.92
N ALA A 105 22.51 -33.90 -8.46
CA ALA A 105 22.19 -34.65 -7.24
C ALA A 105 23.19 -34.60 -6.07
N ILE A 106 22.87 -33.80 -5.05
CA ILE A 106 23.36 -33.98 -3.69
C ILE A 106 22.94 -35.39 -3.22
N LYS A 107 23.88 -36.35 -3.22
CA LYS A 107 23.70 -37.65 -2.58
C LYS A 107 23.72 -37.47 -1.06
N TRP A 108 22.53 -37.37 -0.46
CA TRP A 108 22.35 -37.51 0.98
C TRP A 108 22.72 -38.94 1.39
N ARG A 109 23.93 -39.15 1.91
CA ARG A 109 24.25 -40.41 2.60
C ARG A 109 23.43 -40.44 3.89
N ARG A 110 22.37 -41.24 3.93
CA ARG A 110 21.79 -41.76 5.19
C ARG A 110 22.92 -42.46 5.94
N ARG A 111 23.48 -41.82 6.97
CA ARG A 111 24.18 -42.57 8.00
C ARG A 111 23.12 -43.01 9.00
N LEU A 112 22.61 -44.22 8.78
CA LEU A 112 22.08 -45.02 9.88
C LEU A 112 23.29 -45.41 10.73
N GLN A 113 23.39 -44.82 11.91
CA GLN A 113 23.89 -45.51 13.10
C GLN A 113 23.34 -44.80 14.33
#